data_AF-X5VHQ8-F1
#
_entry.id   AF-X5VHQ8-F1
#
_cell.length_a   1.000
_cell.length_b   1.000
_cell.length_c   1.000
_cell.angle_alpha   90.00
_cell.angle_beta   90.00
_cell.angle_gamma   90.00
#
_symmetry.space_group_name_H-M   'P 1'
#
loop_
_entity.id
_entity.type
_entity.pdbx_description
1 polymer ?
#
loop_
_entity_poly.entity_id
_entity_poly.type
_entity_poly.pdbx_seq_one_letter_code
_entity_poly.pdbx_strand_id
1 'polypeptide(L)'
;MIDSNIPAPPRPGIYYADSLLLYGAKMNQREEYGRFNVGQGGDTELRVQIFKARQAQTSKDYSIVLAYGYAFEGHCYRLDSNRIFIVTGPPDEDPVGCGFEPQVGTPALYRMWRIRASTELLEIATNFSDAKTLILDANLPGRKSPTSYAINQTMAHRDGRLTRD
;
A
#
# COMPACT_ATOMS: atom_id res chain seq x y z
N MET A 1 14.08 7.43 36.38
CA MET A 1 15.40 7.81 35.84
C MET A 1 15.39 7.36 34.40
N ILE A 2 15.08 8.27 33.47
CA ILE A 2 14.89 7.96 32.05
C ILE A 2 16.26 8.19 31.40
N ASP A 3 16.92 7.11 30.99
CA ASP A 3 18.22 7.19 30.35
C ASP A 3 18.01 7.68 28.90
N SER A 4 18.37 8.94 28.67
CA SER A 4 18.10 9.72 27.46
C SER A 4 19.30 9.77 26.50
N ASN A 5 20.11 8.71 26.46
CA ASN A 5 21.32 8.63 25.63
C ASN A 5 21.11 7.86 24.32
N ILE A 6 20.12 8.28 23.53
CA ILE A 6 20.16 8.00 22.09
C ILE A 6 20.66 9.28 21.42
N PRO A 7 21.96 9.36 21.03
CA PRO A 7 22.49 10.56 20.42
C PRO A 7 21.70 10.89 19.15
N ALA A 8 21.30 12.16 19.01
CA ALA A 8 20.71 12.65 17.78
C ALA A 8 21.63 12.32 16.59
N PRO A 9 21.09 11.87 15.46
CA PRO A 9 21.91 11.42 14.34
C PRO A 9 22.88 12.53 13.90
N PRO A 10 24.13 12.18 13.57
CA PRO A 10 25.24 13.14 13.38
C PRO A 10 25.09 14.04 12.14
N ARG A 11 24.05 13.83 11.31
CA ARG A 11 23.74 14.70 10.17
C ARG A 11 22.27 15.12 10.20
N PRO A 12 21.97 16.43 10.09
CA PRO A 12 20.60 16.90 9.93
C PRO A 12 20.00 16.35 8.62
N GLY A 13 18.74 15.90 8.67
CA GLY A 13 18.00 15.37 7.50
C GLY A 13 17.96 13.83 7.36
N ILE A 14 18.65 13.07 8.21
CA ILE A 14 18.60 11.59 8.18
C ILE A 14 17.33 11.04 8.85
N TYR A 15 16.80 11.76 9.83
CA TYR A 15 15.63 11.35 10.61
C TYR A 15 14.48 12.33 10.40
N TYR A 16 13.37 11.81 9.87
CA TYR A 16 12.09 12.49 9.87
C TYR A 16 11.18 11.74 10.86
N ALA A 17 10.59 12.47 11.81
CA ALA A 17 9.75 11.87 12.85
C ALA A 17 8.53 11.15 12.27
N ASP A 18 8.05 11.58 11.11
CA ASP A 18 6.95 10.97 10.35
C ASP A 18 7.42 9.96 9.31
N SER A 19 8.68 9.51 9.35
CA SER A 19 9.20 8.56 8.36
C SER A 19 8.57 7.18 8.53
N LEU A 20 8.08 6.66 7.41
CA LEU A 20 7.56 5.32 7.26
C LEU A 20 8.35 4.60 6.18
N LEU A 21 8.91 3.44 6.53
CA LEU A 21 9.68 2.61 5.62
C LEU A 21 8.78 1.49 5.13
N LEU A 22 8.44 1.48 3.85
CA LEU A 22 7.64 0.42 3.25
C LEU A 22 8.59 -0.65 2.66
N TYR A 23 8.33 -1.93 2.96
CA TYR A 23 9.10 -3.05 2.44
C TYR A 23 8.25 -3.90 1.51
N GLY A 24 8.79 -4.20 0.32
CA GLY A 24 8.02 -4.86 -0.73
C GLY A 24 8.86 -5.34 -1.90
N ALA A 25 8.22 -6.00 -2.86
CA ALA A 25 8.80 -6.28 -4.16
C ALA A 25 8.32 -5.24 -5.19
N LYS A 26 9.25 -4.70 -5.98
CA LYS A 26 8.91 -3.77 -7.08
C LYS A 26 8.48 -4.56 -8.31
N MET A 27 7.22 -4.45 -8.68
CA MET A 27 6.64 -5.24 -9.77
C MET A 27 6.97 -4.69 -11.16
N ASN A 28 7.19 -3.38 -11.27
CA ASN A 28 7.55 -2.70 -12.52
C ASN A 28 9.07 -2.44 -12.62
N GLN A 29 9.90 -3.40 -12.20
CA GLN A 29 11.36 -3.22 -12.22
C GLN A 29 11.97 -3.36 -13.62
N ARG A 30 11.36 -4.21 -14.48
CA ARG A 30 11.85 -4.48 -15.85
C ARG A 30 11.03 -3.81 -16.94
N GLU A 31 9.84 -3.35 -16.60
CA GLU A 31 8.81 -2.88 -17.51
C GLU A 31 8.23 -1.58 -16.96
N GLU A 32 7.70 -0.73 -17.83
CA GLU A 32 7.10 0.55 -17.42
C GLU A 32 5.68 0.40 -16.86
N TYR A 33 5.22 -0.84 -16.65
CA TYR A 33 3.90 -1.22 -16.15
C TYR A 33 3.98 -2.45 -15.24
N GLY A 34 2.99 -2.62 -14.37
CA GLY A 34 2.82 -3.81 -13.54
C GLY A 34 1.92 -4.83 -14.22
N ARG A 35 2.18 -6.11 -13.99
CA ARG A 35 1.41 -7.24 -14.54
C ARG A 35 0.75 -8.02 -13.42
N PHE A 36 -0.54 -8.29 -13.54
CA PHE A 36 -1.31 -9.09 -12.60
C PHE A 36 -2.02 -10.22 -13.35
N ASN A 37 -2.00 -11.42 -12.78
CA ASN A 37 -2.78 -12.53 -13.34
C ASN A 37 -4.27 -12.32 -13.00
N VAL A 38 -5.14 -12.48 -13.99
CA VAL A 38 -6.60 -12.22 -13.85
C VAL A 38 -7.38 -13.47 -13.40
N GLY A 39 -6.74 -14.63 -13.28
CA GLY A 39 -7.37 -15.87 -12.79
C GLY A 39 -8.36 -16.51 -13.76
N GLN A 40 -8.69 -15.84 -14.87
CA GLN A 40 -9.46 -16.40 -15.97
C GLN A 40 -8.53 -17.31 -16.80
N GLY A 41 -8.86 -18.60 -16.89
CA GLY A 41 -8.05 -19.59 -17.60
C GLY A 41 -7.57 -19.11 -18.96
N GLY A 42 -6.27 -19.29 -19.23
CA GLY A 42 -5.54 -18.66 -20.33
C GLY A 42 -4.47 -17.68 -19.82
N ASP A 43 -3.53 -17.29 -20.67
CA ASP A 43 -2.45 -16.33 -20.37
C ASP A 43 -2.98 -14.87 -20.33
N THR A 44 -4.04 -14.64 -19.55
CA THR A 44 -4.71 -13.35 -19.45
C THR A 44 -4.10 -12.54 -18.32
N GLU A 45 -3.55 -11.37 -18.68
CA GLU A 45 -2.92 -10.45 -17.73
C GLU A 45 -3.59 -9.08 -17.70
N LEU A 46 -3.71 -8.51 -16.51
CA LEU A 46 -4.06 -7.12 -16.27
C LEU A 46 -2.78 -6.31 -16.17
N ARG A 47 -2.66 -5.28 -17.02
CA ARG A 47 -1.53 -4.34 -16.99
C ARG A 47 -1.96 -3.02 -16.36
N VAL A 48 -1.14 -2.52 -15.44
CA VAL A 48 -1.38 -1.22 -14.78
C VAL A 48 -0.21 -0.28 -15.08
N GLN A 49 -0.53 0.89 -15.63
CA GLN A 49 0.44 1.95 -15.93
C GLN A 49 -0.14 3.32 -15.59
N ILE A 50 0.69 4.20 -15.04
CA ILE A 50 0.28 5.57 -14.75
C ILE A 50 0.51 6.46 -15.97
N PHE A 51 -0.46 7.34 -16.24
CA PHE A 51 -0.33 8.41 -17.20
C PHE A 51 -0.52 9.76 -16.50
N LYS A 52 0.37 10.70 -16.74
CA LYS A 52 0.26 12.09 -16.25
C LYS A 52 0.20 13.01 -17.45
N ALA A 53 -0.85 13.84 -17.54
CA ALA A 53 -1.06 14.74 -18.68
C ALA A 53 -0.96 14.04 -20.07
N ARG A 54 -1.53 12.83 -20.19
CA ARG A 54 -1.46 11.95 -21.39
C ARG A 54 -0.08 11.38 -21.72
N GLN A 55 0.93 11.57 -20.87
CA GLN A 55 2.24 10.96 -21.02
C GLN A 55 2.37 9.74 -20.11
N ALA A 56 2.77 8.62 -20.70
CA ALA A 56 3.07 7.39 -19.96
C ALA A 56 4.22 7.65 -18.99
N GLN A 57 4.01 7.34 -17.71
CA GLN A 57 5.07 7.41 -16.70
C GLN A 57 5.96 6.17 -16.79
N THR A 58 7.22 6.35 -16.39
CA THR A 58 8.22 5.29 -16.35
C THR A 58 8.35 4.68 -14.96
N SER A 59 8.99 3.53 -14.87
CA SER A 59 9.39 2.78 -13.68
C SER A 59 10.32 3.56 -12.75
N LYS A 60 10.85 4.70 -13.21
CA LYS A 60 11.59 5.67 -12.40
C LYS A 60 10.68 6.72 -11.76
N ASP A 61 9.55 7.02 -12.39
CA ASP A 61 8.59 8.03 -11.90
C ASP A 61 7.62 7.45 -10.86
N TYR A 62 7.41 6.12 -10.88
CA TYR A 62 6.57 5.44 -9.91
C TYR A 62 6.98 3.98 -9.71
N SER A 63 6.61 3.44 -8.56
CA SER A 63 6.81 2.03 -8.19
C SER A 63 5.47 1.36 -7.92
N ILE A 64 5.27 0.18 -8.51
CA ILE A 64 4.19 -0.73 -8.11
C ILE A 64 4.77 -1.70 -7.09
N VAL A 65 4.32 -1.58 -5.86
CA VAL A 65 4.90 -2.26 -4.70
C VAL A 65 3.95 -3.34 -4.24
N LEU A 66 4.39 -4.60 -4.31
CA LEU A 66 3.78 -5.68 -3.54
C LEU A 66 4.36 -5.62 -2.12
N ALA A 67 3.63 -5.00 -1.20
CA ALA A 67 4.08 -4.72 0.15
C ALA A 67 3.84 -5.92 1.08
N TYR A 68 4.84 -6.20 1.92
CA TYR A 68 4.83 -7.28 2.92
C TYR A 68 4.90 -6.76 4.36
N GLY A 69 5.45 -5.57 4.55
CA GLY A 69 5.65 -4.99 5.87
C GLY A 69 6.08 -3.54 5.80
N TYR A 70 6.14 -2.90 6.96
CA TYR A 70 6.59 -1.54 7.09
C TYR A 70 7.32 -1.34 8.42
N ALA A 71 8.15 -0.30 8.51
CA ALA A 71 8.68 0.17 9.76
C ALA A 71 8.24 1.61 10.02
N PHE A 72 7.89 1.89 11.26
CA PHE A 72 7.43 3.20 11.70
C PHE A 72 7.88 3.41 13.15
N GLU A 73 8.44 4.58 13.46
CA GLU A 73 8.93 4.94 14.80
C GLU A 73 9.90 3.90 15.41
N GLY A 74 10.74 3.29 14.57
CA GLY A 74 11.73 2.29 15.00
C GLY A 74 11.17 0.87 15.24
N HIS A 75 9.88 0.66 15.01
CA HIS A 75 9.25 -0.65 15.09
C HIS A 75 9.00 -1.25 13.72
N CYS A 76 9.16 -2.57 13.60
CA CYS A 76 8.89 -3.33 12.38
C CYS A 76 7.53 -4.02 12.48
N TYR A 77 6.72 -3.91 11.44
CA TYR A 77 5.38 -4.48 11.34
C TYR A 77 5.27 -5.32 10.07
N ARG A 78 4.54 -6.43 10.15
CA ARG A 78 4.11 -7.21 8.98
C ARG A 78 2.68 -6.83 8.64
N LEU A 79 2.38 -6.73 7.35
CA LEU A 79 1.00 -6.61 6.92
C LEU A 79 0.29 -7.94 7.14
N ASP A 80 -0.99 -7.87 7.52
CA ASP A 80 -1.87 -9.03 7.70
C ASP A 80 -2.10 -9.79 6.38
N SER A 81 -2.06 -9.04 5.28
CA SER A 81 -2.19 -9.51 3.92
C SER A 81 -1.23 -8.75 3.01
N ASN A 82 -0.80 -9.38 1.92
CA ASN A 82 0.03 -8.70 0.93
C ASN A 82 -0.84 -7.67 0.19
N ARG A 83 -0.43 -6.40 0.21
CA ARG A 83 -1.19 -5.30 -0.40
C ARG A 83 -0.37 -4.69 -1.53
N ILE A 84 -1.05 -4.24 -2.57
CA ILE A 84 -0.39 -3.62 -3.72
C ILE A 84 -0.59 -2.11 -3.61
N PHE A 85 0.52 -1.37 -3.56
CA PHE A 85 0.52 0.08 -3.54
C PHE A 85 1.21 0.64 -4.77
N ILE A 86 0.68 1.75 -5.28
CA ILE A 86 1.37 2.62 -6.21
C ILE A 86 2.02 3.75 -5.41
N VAL A 87 3.34 3.81 -5.49
CA VAL A 87 4.16 4.84 -4.85
C VAL A 87 4.74 5.74 -5.95
N THR A 88 4.28 6.98 -6.03
CA THR A 88 4.81 8.02 -6.94
C THR A 88 5.90 8.88 -6.30
N GLY A 89 6.24 8.57 -5.04
CA GLY A 89 7.21 9.28 -4.22
C GLY A 89 8.67 8.85 -4.48
N PRO A 90 9.53 8.85 -3.44
CA PRO A 90 10.97 8.67 -3.61
C PRO A 90 11.33 7.33 -4.26
N PRO A 91 12.51 7.25 -4.90
CA PRO A 91 12.98 6.03 -5.53
C PRO A 91 13.11 4.89 -4.50
N ASP A 92 13.06 3.66 -5.00
CA ASP A 92 13.32 2.49 -4.19
C ASP A 92 14.81 2.38 -3.80
N GLU A 93 15.05 1.97 -2.56
CA GLU A 93 16.36 1.76 -1.96
C GLU A 93 16.59 0.27 -1.65
N ASP A 94 17.85 -0.10 -1.42
CA ASP A 94 18.19 -1.42 -0.88
C ASP A 94 17.55 -1.58 0.51
N PRO A 95 16.90 -2.72 0.79
CA PRO A 95 16.25 -2.93 2.07
C PRO A 95 17.31 -3.01 3.18
N VAL A 96 17.08 -2.25 4.25
CA VAL A 96 17.91 -2.25 5.46
C VAL A 96 16.98 -2.33 6.67
N GLY A 97 17.25 -3.27 7.58
CA GLY A 97 16.44 -3.53 8.76
C GLY A 97 15.28 -4.48 8.52
N CYS A 98 14.65 -4.88 9.63
CA CYS A 98 13.39 -5.62 9.68
C CYS A 98 13.34 -7.00 8.98
N GLY A 99 14.50 -7.56 8.61
CA GLY A 99 14.61 -8.92 8.06
C GLY A 99 14.21 -9.02 6.59
N PHE A 100 14.29 -7.93 5.84
CA PHE A 100 14.08 -7.88 4.38
C PHE A 100 15.38 -7.76 3.59
N GLU A 101 16.51 -7.71 4.29
CA GLU A 101 17.84 -7.62 3.69
C GLU A 101 18.17 -8.89 2.88
N PRO A 102 18.86 -8.76 1.74
CA PRO A 102 19.31 -9.91 0.98
C PRO A 102 20.30 -10.73 1.80
N GLN A 103 20.18 -12.06 1.72
CA GLN A 103 21.21 -12.95 2.24
C GLN A 103 22.45 -12.87 1.34
N VAL A 104 23.63 -13.04 1.94
CA VAL A 104 24.90 -13.00 1.21
C VAL A 104 24.86 -14.00 0.05
N GLY A 105 25.11 -13.51 -1.18
CA GLY A 105 25.09 -14.33 -2.40
C GLY A 105 23.71 -14.53 -3.04
N THR A 106 22.64 -13.92 -2.51
CA THR A 106 21.29 -13.95 -3.11
C THR A 106 20.95 -12.62 -3.78
N PRO A 107 20.22 -12.62 -4.91
CA PRO A 107 19.74 -11.39 -5.52
C PRO A 107 18.75 -10.68 -4.59
N ALA A 108 18.78 -9.35 -4.55
CA ALA A 108 17.85 -8.55 -3.77
C ALA A 108 16.42 -8.69 -4.34
N LEU A 109 15.59 -9.49 -3.66
CA LEU A 109 14.18 -9.71 -4.00
C LEU A 109 13.29 -8.58 -3.49
N TYR A 110 13.65 -8.02 -2.35
CA TYR A 110 12.91 -6.95 -1.68
C TYR A 110 13.59 -5.60 -1.89
N ARG A 111 12.78 -4.55 -1.78
CA ARG A 111 13.15 -3.15 -1.86
C ARG A 111 12.49 -2.38 -0.72
N MET A 112 13.06 -1.23 -0.42
CA MET A 112 12.60 -0.30 0.60
C MET A 112 12.13 1.01 -0.06
N TRP A 113 11.05 1.60 0.44
CA TRP A 113 10.65 2.96 0.10
C TRP A 113 10.53 3.78 1.38
N ARG A 114 11.28 4.89 1.45
CA ARG A 114 11.21 5.83 2.59
C ARG A 114 10.20 6.91 2.31
N ILE A 115 8.97 6.72 2.78
CA ILE A 115 7.88 7.67 2.63
C ILE A 115 7.57 8.37 3.96
N ARG A 116 6.64 9.32 3.95
CA ARG A 116 6.10 9.93 5.18
C ARG A 116 4.75 9.31 5.51
N ALA A 117 4.37 9.33 6.77
CA ALA A 117 3.03 8.92 7.20
C ALA A 117 1.90 9.72 6.52
N SER A 118 2.19 10.95 6.08
CA SER A 118 1.28 11.82 5.33
C SER A 118 1.34 11.65 3.80
N THR A 119 2.19 10.74 3.29
CA THR A 119 2.31 10.51 1.84
C THR A 119 1.04 9.83 1.32
N GLU A 120 0.45 10.42 0.29
CA GLU A 120 -0.69 9.82 -0.42
C GLU A 120 -0.24 8.59 -1.20
N LEU A 121 -0.94 7.47 -1.01
CA LEU A 121 -0.71 6.22 -1.71
C LEU A 121 -2.01 5.76 -2.37
N LEU A 122 -1.88 5.16 -3.54
CA LEU A 122 -2.99 4.48 -4.20
C LEU A 122 -2.86 2.98 -3.96
N GLU A 123 -3.86 2.39 -3.33
CA GLU A 123 -3.97 0.94 -3.17
C GLU A 123 -4.71 0.30 -4.35
N ILE A 124 -4.22 -0.84 -4.81
CA ILE A 124 -4.89 -1.69 -5.79
C ILE A 124 -5.29 -2.99 -5.10
N ALA A 125 -6.60 -3.26 -5.08
CA ALA A 125 -7.14 -4.54 -4.67
C ALA A 125 -7.90 -5.15 -5.85
N THR A 126 -7.50 -6.36 -6.28
CA THR A 126 -8.18 -7.12 -7.34
C THR A 126 -8.81 -8.36 -6.74
N ASN A 127 -10.08 -8.60 -7.07
CA ASN A 127 -10.82 -9.80 -6.67
C ASN A 127 -11.39 -10.46 -7.93
N PHE A 128 -11.09 -11.74 -8.12
CA PHE A 128 -11.63 -12.54 -9.21
C PHE A 128 -12.61 -13.58 -8.65
N SER A 129 -13.89 -13.46 -9.01
CA SER A 129 -14.95 -14.40 -8.66
C SER A 129 -16.17 -14.20 -9.57
N ASP A 130 -17.20 -15.02 -9.41
CA ASP A 130 -18.48 -14.84 -10.10
C ASP A 130 -19.22 -13.57 -9.69
N ALA A 131 -20.14 -13.10 -10.54
CA ALA A 131 -20.92 -11.88 -10.29
C ALA A 131 -21.78 -11.99 -9.02
N LYS A 132 -22.25 -13.21 -8.67
CA LYS A 132 -22.99 -13.43 -7.44
C LYS A 132 -22.14 -13.09 -6.22
N THR A 133 -20.92 -13.61 -6.14
CA THR A 133 -20.02 -13.38 -5.01
C THR A 133 -19.55 -11.93 -4.98
N LEU A 134 -19.12 -11.38 -6.12
CA LEU A 134 -18.56 -10.02 -6.19
C LEU A 134 -19.61 -8.91 -5.98
N ILE A 135 -20.85 -9.13 -6.38
CA ILE A 135 -21.89 -8.08 -6.38
C ILE A 135 -23.00 -8.40 -5.38
N LEU A 136 -23.63 -9.57 -5.50
CA LEU A 136 -24.83 -9.88 -4.71
C LEU A 136 -24.45 -10.16 -3.26
N ASP A 137 -23.58 -11.13 -3.03
CA ASP A 137 -23.18 -11.56 -1.69
C ASP A 137 -22.39 -10.48 -0.94
N ALA A 138 -21.54 -9.73 -1.65
CA ALA A 138 -20.75 -8.63 -1.06
C ALA A 138 -21.62 -7.48 -0.52
N ASN A 139 -22.87 -7.36 -0.98
CA ASN A 139 -23.80 -6.31 -0.55
C ASN A 139 -24.88 -6.81 0.42
N LEU A 140 -24.90 -8.09 0.76
CA LEU A 140 -25.86 -8.61 1.73
C LEU A 140 -25.55 -8.10 3.16
N PRO A 141 -26.58 -7.72 3.94
CA PRO A 141 -26.44 -7.41 5.35
C PRO A 141 -25.84 -8.59 6.12
N GLY A 142 -24.78 -8.37 6.90
CA GLY A 142 -24.21 -9.38 7.81
C GLY A 142 -22.93 -10.07 7.34
N ARG A 143 -22.44 -9.81 6.12
CA ARG A 143 -21.11 -10.26 5.65
C ARG A 143 -20.03 -9.17 5.65
N LYS A 144 -20.39 -7.89 5.80
CA LYS A 144 -19.41 -6.82 6.01
C LYS A 144 -18.97 -6.78 7.47
N SER A 145 -17.71 -6.47 7.72
CA SER A 145 -17.21 -6.31 9.09
C SER A 145 -18.05 -5.28 9.86
N PRO A 146 -18.30 -5.47 11.17
CA PRO A 146 -19.20 -4.60 11.96
C PRO A 146 -18.86 -3.10 11.89
N THR A 147 -17.59 -2.76 11.63
CA THR A 147 -17.08 -1.39 11.54
C THR A 147 -17.66 -0.62 10.35
N SER A 148 -18.00 -1.29 9.25
CA SER A 148 -18.58 -0.63 8.06
C SER A 148 -20.04 -0.20 8.26
N TYR A 149 -20.80 -0.90 9.12
CA TYR A 149 -22.18 -0.51 9.44
C TYR A 149 -22.23 0.65 10.43
N ALA A 150 -21.28 0.75 11.35
CA ALA A 150 -21.24 1.81 12.36
C ALA A 150 -21.16 3.23 11.76
N ILE A 151 -20.45 3.39 10.62
CA ILE A 151 -20.30 4.68 9.93
C ILE A 151 -21.60 5.08 9.21
N ASN A 152 -22.30 4.15 8.57
CA ASN A 152 -23.57 4.48 7.89
C ASN A 152 -24.72 4.68 8.88
N GLN A 153 -24.74 3.96 10.00
CA GLN A 153 -25.79 4.11 11.02
C GLN A 153 -25.71 5.47 11.74
N THR A 154 -24.50 5.99 11.96
CA THR A 154 -24.31 7.32 12.56
C THR A 154 -24.67 8.46 11.61
N MET A 155 -24.62 8.24 10.29
CA MET A 155 -25.06 9.22 9.29
C MET A 155 -26.56 9.16 8.98
N ALA A 156 -27.20 7.99 9.09
CA ALA A 156 -28.63 7.83 8.80
C ALA A 156 -29.56 8.51 9.82
N HIS A 157 -29.10 8.79 11.04
CA HIS A 157 -29.89 9.45 12.09
C HIS A 157 -29.79 10.99 12.09
N ARG A 158 -29.03 11.60 11.18
CA ARG A 158 -28.91 13.07 11.09
C ARG A 158 -29.81 13.73 10.04
N ASP A 159 -30.55 12.96 9.25
CA ASP A 159 -31.57 13.53 8.35
C ASP A 159 -32.86 13.82 9.14
N GLY A 160 -32.89 15.02 9.70
CA GLY A 160 -34.05 15.59 10.35
C GLY A 160 -35.22 15.72 9.37
N ARG A 161 -36.30 15.01 9.70
CA ARG A 161 -37.68 15.19 9.24
C ARG A 161 -37.96 16.58 8.63
N LEU A 162 -38.06 16.66 7.31
CA LEU A 162 -38.69 17.78 6.62
C LEU A 162 -40.20 17.69 6.85
N THR A 163 -40.72 18.48 7.81
CA THR A 163 -42.15 18.77 7.90
C THR A 163 -42.50 19.84 6.88
N ARG A 164 -43.54 19.58 6.09
CA ARG A 164 -44.13 20.53 5.14
C ARG A 164 -45.21 21.33 5.86
N ASP A 165 -44.94 22.58 6.17
CA ASP A 165 -45.94 23.65 6.31
C ASP A 165 -45.83 24.58 5.10
#